data_AF-A0A413DNG5-F1
#
_entry.id   AF-A0A413DNG5-F1
#
_cell.length_a   1.000
_cell.length_b   1.000
_cell.length_c   1.000
_cell.angle_alpha   90.00
_cell.angle_beta   90.00
_cell.angle_gamma   90.00
#
_symmetry.space_group_name_H-M   'P 1'
#
loop_
_entity.id
_entity.type
_entity.pdbx_description
1 polymer ?
#
loop_
_entity_poly.entity_id
_entity_poly.type
_entity_poly.pdbx_seq_one_letter_code
_entity_poly.pdbx_strand_id
1 'polypeptide(L)' 'MDIVKKVAKMRLNFHASMLDVYNVANQLGILKDDKAEEIMKKHTMKCFDAMEHMGLDPFGKHSKD' A
#
# COMPACT_ATOMS: atom_id res chain seq x y z
N MET A 1 -12.69 -15.97 -2.30
CA MET A 1 -11.29 -15.47 -2.26
C MET A 1 -10.58 -16.22 -1.15
N ASP A 2 -9.50 -16.94 -1.49
CA ASP A 2 -8.64 -17.67 -0.54
C ASP A 2 -8.12 -16.75 0.58
N ILE A 3 -7.84 -17.31 1.77
CA ILE A 3 -7.38 -16.56 2.95
C ILE A 3 -6.10 -15.77 2.63
N VAL A 4 -5.20 -16.35 1.84
CA VAL A 4 -3.95 -15.73 1.40
C VAL A 4 -4.24 -14.46 0.59
N LYS A 5 -5.19 -14.53 -0.35
CA LYS A 5 -5.63 -13.39 -1.16
C LYS A 5 -6.32 -12.30 -0.31
N LYS A 6 -7.10 -12.69 0.71
CA LYS A 6 -7.69 -11.75 1.69
C LYS A 6 -6.62 -11.00 2.47
N VAL A 7 -5.60 -11.70 2.97
CA VAL A 7 -4.49 -11.11 3.72
C VAL A 7 -3.69 -10.14 2.86
N ALA A 8 -3.40 -10.46 1.61
CA ALA A 8 -2.70 -9.54 0.70
C ALA A 8 -3.49 -8.25 0.44
N LYS A 9 -4.80 -8.37 0.20
CA LYS A 9 -5.67 -7.19 0.04
C LYS A 9 -5.75 -6.36 1.33
N MET A 10 -5.84 -7.00 2.49
CA MET A 10 -5.80 -6.30 3.79
C MET A 10 -4.48 -5.55 3.99
N ARG A 11 -3.35 -6.13 3.57
CA ARG A 11 -2.03 -5.48 3.64
C ARG A 11 -1.97 -4.21 2.78
N LEU A 12 -2.51 -4.26 1.56
CA LEU A 12 -2.59 -3.08 0.70
C LEU A 12 -3.50 -2.00 1.30
N ASN A 13 -4.65 -2.39 1.85
CA ASN A 13 -5.55 -1.44 2.52
C ASN A 13 -4.89 -0.80 3.75
N PHE A 14 -4.16 -1.58 4.54
CA PHE A 14 -3.39 -1.07 5.68
C PHE A 14 -2.31 -0.07 5.22
N HIS A 15 -1.62 -0.36 4.11
CA HIS A 15 -0.69 0.58 3.51
C HIS A 15 -1.36 1.91 3.15
N ALA A 16 -2.56 1.87 2.56
CA ALA A 16 -3.30 3.07 2.22
C ALA A 16 -3.64 3.91 3.47
N SER A 17 -4.10 3.27 4.55
CA SER A 17 -4.35 3.98 5.83
C SER A 17 -3.08 4.56 6.46
N MET A 18 -1.92 3.95 6.21
CA MET A 18 -0.63 4.49 6.67
C MET A 18 -0.28 5.83 6.00
N LEU A 19 -0.77 6.11 4.79
CA LEU A 19 -0.53 7.39 4.11
C LEU A 19 -1.12 8.56 4.90
N ASP A 20 -2.34 8.40 5.42
CA ASP A 20 -3.00 9.46 6.20
C ASP A 20 -2.23 9.77 7.49
N VAL A 21 -1.74 8.74 8.18
CA VAL A 21 -0.93 8.90 9.40
C VAL A 21 0.39 9.61 9.10
N TYR A 22 1.07 9.22 8.01
CA TYR A 22 2.34 9.85 7.60
C TYR A 22 2.13 11.30 7.16
N ASN A 23 1.03 11.59 6.47
CA ASN A 23 0.66 12.96 6.08
C ASN A 23 0.41 13.83 7.31
N VAL A 24 -0.33 13.35 8.31
CA VAL A 24 -0.55 14.07 9.57
C VAL A 24 0.78 14.27 10.32
N ALA A 25 1.61 13.24 10.42
CA ALA A 25 2.91 13.35 11.08
C ALA A 25 3.86 14.34 10.38
N ASN A 26 3.81 14.43 9.05
CA ASN A 26 4.55 15.43 8.28
C ASN A 26 4.02 16.85 8.54
N GLN A 27 2.69 17.04 8.52
CA GLN A 27 2.06 18.34 8.84
C GLN A 27 2.40 18.83 10.26
N LEU A 28 2.55 17.91 11.22
CA LEU A 28 2.97 18.21 12.58
C LEU A 28 4.49 18.44 12.73
N GLY A 29 5.28 18.28 11.66
CA GLY A 29 6.73 18.42 11.67
C GLY A 29 7.48 17.28 12.38
N ILE A 30 6.81 16.15 12.64
CA ILE A 30 7.38 14.98 13.32
C ILE A 30 8.20 14.13 12.34
N LEU A 31 7.72 14.02 11.10
CA LEU A 31 8.39 13.33 10.00
C LEU A 31 8.74 14.33 8.91
N LYS A 32 9.84 14.09 8.19
CA LYS A 32 10.20 14.85 6.99
C LYS A 32 9.69 14.13 5.76
N ASP A 33 9.12 14.88 4.82
CA ASP A 33 8.51 14.36 3.58
C ASP A 33 9.43 13.39 2.82
N ASP A 34 10.70 13.73 2.60
CA ASP A 34 11.60 12.90 1.79
C ASP A 34 11.74 11.46 2.32
N LYS A 35 11.86 11.32 3.66
CA LYS A 35 12.02 10.01 4.30
C LYS A 35 10.67 9.28 4.38
N ALA A 36 9.59 10.01 4.59
CA ALA A 36 8.23 9.48 4.55
C ALA A 36 7.91 8.90 3.16
N GLU A 37 8.21 9.65 2.11
CA GLU A 37 7.98 9.26 0.72
C GLU A 37 8.77 8.00 0.34
N GLU A 38 10.05 7.93 0.69
CA GLU A 38 10.89 6.75 0.42
C GLU A 38 10.33 5.49 1.11
N ILE A 39 10.00 5.59 2.39
CA ILE A 39 9.47 4.46 3.19
C ILE A 39 8.12 4.01 2.63
N MET A 40 7.24 4.96 2.31
CA MET A 40 5.92 4.66 1.79
C MET A 40 6.01 4.00 0.42
N LYS A 41 6.77 4.56 -0.54
CA LYS A 41 7.00 3.94 -1.85
C LYS A 41 7.52 2.50 -1.72
N LYS A 42 8.53 2.28 -0.88
CA LYS A 42 9.09 0.93 -0.65
C LYS A 42 8.05 -0.03 -0.05
N HIS A 43 7.20 0.44 0.85
CA HIS A 43 6.13 -0.38 1.43
C HIS A 43 5.03 -0.69 0.40
N THR A 44 4.64 0.27 -0.45
CA THR A 44 3.67 0.06 -1.53
C THR A 44 4.15 -1.02 -2.49
N MET A 45 5.40 -0.92 -2.97
CA MET A 45 5.97 -1.89 -3.91
C MET A 45 5.97 -3.31 -3.34
N LYS A 46 6.31 -3.47 -2.05
CA LYS A 46 6.22 -4.78 -1.37
C LYS A 46 4.80 -5.33 -1.26
N CYS A 47 3.79 -4.47 -1.21
CA CYS A 47 2.39 -4.89 -1.22
C CYS A 47 1.98 -5.37 -2.62
N PHE A 48 2.42 -4.66 -3.67
CA PHE A 48 2.19 -5.06 -5.06
C PHE A 48 2.88 -6.37 -5.41
N ASP A 49 4.17 -6.54 -5.07
CA ASP A 49 4.90 -7.81 -5.26
C ASP A 49 4.19 -8.98 -4.57
N ALA A 50 3.65 -8.76 -3.37
CA ALA A 50 2.93 -9.80 -2.63
C ALA A 50 1.60 -10.16 -3.33
N MET A 51 0.91 -9.19 -3.91
CA MET A 51 -0.31 -9.43 -4.67
C MET A 51 -0.04 -10.16 -5.99
N GLU A 52 0.99 -9.74 -6.74
CA GLU A 52 1.37 -10.40 -8.00
C GLU A 52 1.78 -11.85 -7.79
N HIS A 53 2.61 -12.14 -6.78
CA HIS A 53 2.99 -13.53 -6.44
C HIS A 53 1.80 -14.42 -6.07
N MET A 54 0.66 -13.83 -5.69
CA MET A 54 -0.57 -14.55 -5.36
C MET A 54 -1.57 -14.61 -6.52
N GLY A 55 -1.16 -14.17 -7.72
CA GLY A 55 -2.01 -14.09 -8.91
C GLY A 55 -3.15 -13.09 -8.75
N LEU A 56 -2.99 -12.08 -7.91
CA LEU A 56 -3.90 -10.93 -7.82
C LEU A 56 -3.36 -9.81 -8.71
N ASP A 57 -4.29 -9.03 -9.26
CA ASP A 57 -3.95 -7.81 -9.99
C ASP A 57 -3.91 -6.63 -8.99
N PRO A 58 -2.72 -6.09 -8.65
CA PRO A 58 -2.61 -4.97 -7.74
C PRO A 58 -3.00 -3.63 -8.38
N PHE A 59 -3.01 -3.55 -9.71
CA PHE A 59 -3.32 -2.35 -10.47
C PHE A 59 -4.79 -2.27 -10.86
N GLY A 60 -5.52 -3.38 -10.70
CA GLY A 60 -6.91 -3.51 -11.10
C GLY A 60 -7.06 -3.19 -12.57
N LYS A 61 -6.84 -4.16 -13.47
CA LYS A 61 -7.36 -4.10 -14.84
C LYS A 61 -8.80 -3.61 -14.72
N HIS A 62 -9.05 -2.41 -15.23
CA HIS A 62 -10.39 -1.93 -15.50
C HIS A 62 -11.11 -3.06 -16.22
N SER A 63 -12.04 -3.72 -15.53
CA SER A 63 -13.09 -4.44 -16.22
C SER A 63 -13.82 -3.36 -17.01
N LYS A 64 -13.49 -3.26 -18.29
CA LYS A 64 -14.39 -2.63 -19.25
C LYS A 64 -15.64 -3.51 -19.20
N ASP A 65 -16.70 -2.94 -18.65
CA ASP A 65 -18.07 -3.43 -18.80
C ASP A 65 -18.36 -3.73 -20.28
#